data_AF-A0A0B7B0P3-F1
#
_entry.id   AF-A0A0B7B0P3-F1
#
_cell.length_a   1.000
_cell.length_b   1.000
_cell.length_c   1.000
_cell.angle_alpha   90.00
_cell.angle_beta   90.00
_cell.angle_gamma   90.00
#
_symmetry.space_group_name_H-M   'P 1'
#
loop_
_entity.id
_entity.type
_entity.pdbx_description
1 polymer ?
#
loop_
_entity_poly.entity_id
_entity_poly.type
_entity_poly.pdbx_seq_one_letter_code
_entity_poly.pdbx_strand_id
1 'polypeptide(L)'
;RDYTTLAPNKSHKITSSFDQRITLNMEKNTFGKAEHFLLQVHPIDSATFHEFRTRQPNGKRLLTCSSVVHTQWESNYFGKPIEVTVSCPPNPAKAKKMALARKLKDEKMKNPPKNPNPIEEQEKEKEKENARKRMQEFSETENGPAKVTKWYMGEYGHSEDDETDRLHFVYMMGGKWLLGQDVVIKQLKVDVLHFRLEFPVERFMVLRTRTSLEEDAVAPMAASLNDFLGKRFVEVVVRQKFDNPCEVALQVTPVSRLDAVVKQLAQKGFESGPAPSHMISLQEGDMVEVGFAGNIECTDQLPEQLIYKSNIATVTYFTVKEENKFRQKEQEFYSGLIQLTRRYVMTPTVRAKKVQGSVFTQGQNLGQGQSLGQGDENQQPPQKEWKQDKLCTIQINIPKFHIEPNTEPKKAPVSLNHNNGPVDNDLLMSLAVALGDEWKRVAHYLGVHRVRLQAIMRNVTVGERSERDAKYDMLVTWLKGAAKALDKVSALSSALKYGDRYDLAEAVHDRNRDFIELKRGQLTAAN
;
A
#
# COMPACT_ATOMS: atom_id res chain seq x y z
N ARG A 1 -20.09 -7.45 31.11
CA ARG A 1 -18.64 -7.57 31.42
C ARG A 1 -18.58 -8.36 32.71
N ASP A 2 -17.93 -9.51 32.72
CA ASP A 2 -17.96 -10.42 33.85
C ASP A 2 -16.84 -10.03 34.81
N TYR A 3 -17.21 -9.34 35.89
CA TYR A 3 -16.30 -8.94 36.95
C TYR A 3 -16.28 -10.02 38.04
N THR A 4 -15.11 -10.24 38.66
CA THR A 4 -14.98 -11.08 39.85
C THR A 4 -14.99 -10.21 41.08
N THR A 5 -15.91 -10.46 42.02
CA THR A 5 -15.96 -9.71 43.28
C THR A 5 -14.95 -10.28 44.28
N LEU A 6 -14.00 -9.45 44.70
CA LEU A 6 -12.96 -9.77 45.67
C LEU A 6 -13.35 -9.21 47.04
N ALA A 7 -13.53 -10.09 48.03
CA ALA A 7 -13.84 -9.68 49.40
C ALA A 7 -12.56 -9.26 50.17
N PRO A 8 -12.57 -8.17 50.95
CA PRO A 8 -11.36 -7.61 51.59
C PRO A 8 -10.75 -8.54 52.66
N ASN A 9 -11.60 -9.29 53.38
CA ASN A 9 -11.18 -10.11 54.52
C ASN A 9 -10.75 -11.54 54.12
N LYS A 10 -10.67 -11.84 52.82
CA LYS A 10 -10.31 -13.16 52.29
C LYS A 10 -9.11 -13.06 51.36
N SER A 11 -8.29 -14.10 51.36
CA SER A 11 -7.26 -14.27 50.34
C SER A 11 -7.92 -14.76 49.06
N HIS A 12 -7.47 -14.25 47.91
CA HIS A 12 -7.99 -14.63 46.60
C HIS A 12 -6.86 -15.11 45.71
N LYS A 13 -7.17 -16.11 44.88
CA LYS A 13 -6.28 -16.54 43.80
C LYS A 13 -7.06 -16.45 42.50
N ILE A 14 -6.70 -15.49 41.67
CA ILE A 14 -7.28 -15.36 40.35
C ILE A 14 -6.34 -16.02 39.35
N THR A 15 -6.87 -16.96 38.58
CA THR A 15 -6.15 -17.66 37.52
C THR A 15 -6.78 -17.28 36.19
N SER A 16 -5.97 -16.96 35.20
CA SER A 16 -6.48 -16.66 33.86
C SER A 16 -7.16 -17.89 33.27
N SER A 17 -8.32 -17.69 32.63
CA SER A 17 -9.02 -18.73 31.87
C SER A 17 -8.30 -19.10 30.58
N PHE A 18 -7.45 -18.21 30.06
CA PHE A 18 -6.69 -18.45 28.83
C PHE A 18 -5.40 -19.23 29.09
N ASP A 19 -4.63 -18.84 30.11
CA ASP A 19 -3.39 -19.52 30.50
C ASP A 19 -3.33 -19.70 32.02
N GLN A 20 -3.45 -20.94 32.47
CA GLN A 20 -3.47 -21.28 33.90
C GLN A 20 -2.16 -20.96 34.63
N ARG A 21 -1.07 -20.69 33.90
CA ARG A 21 0.21 -20.23 34.48
C ARG A 21 0.16 -18.75 34.88
N ILE A 22 -0.80 -17.98 34.36
CA ILE A 22 -1.00 -16.59 34.72
C ILE A 22 -1.92 -16.52 35.94
N THR A 23 -1.35 -16.17 37.09
CA THR A 23 -2.08 -16.11 38.37
C THR A 23 -1.76 -14.85 39.14
N LEU A 24 -2.78 -14.27 39.78
CA LEU A 24 -2.64 -13.19 40.75
C LEU A 24 -3.11 -13.72 42.11
N ASN A 25 -2.19 -13.80 43.07
CA ASN A 25 -2.50 -14.19 44.44
C ASN A 25 -2.53 -12.94 45.32
N MET A 26 -3.66 -12.72 45.97
CA MET A 26 -3.95 -11.59 46.83
C MET A 26 -4.13 -12.11 48.25
N GLU A 27 -3.41 -11.53 49.20
CA GLU A 27 -3.54 -11.89 50.61
C GLU A 27 -4.81 -11.29 51.24
N LYS A 28 -5.13 -11.74 52.46
CA LYS A 28 -6.14 -11.06 53.28
C LYS A 28 -5.72 -9.62 53.54
N ASN A 29 -6.69 -8.72 53.50
CA ASN A 29 -6.51 -7.27 53.70
C ASN A 29 -5.68 -6.58 52.61
N THR A 30 -5.57 -7.16 51.41
CA THR A 30 -5.03 -6.45 50.24
C THR A 30 -5.91 -5.26 49.85
N PHE A 31 -7.22 -5.36 50.06
CA PHE A 31 -8.20 -4.32 49.72
C PHE A 31 -8.92 -3.81 50.96
N GLY A 32 -9.24 -2.51 51.01
CA GLY A 32 -10.01 -1.92 52.12
C GLY A 32 -11.52 -2.13 52.01
N LYS A 33 -12.01 -2.44 50.81
CA LYS A 33 -13.43 -2.70 50.49
C LYS A 33 -13.54 -3.88 49.53
N ALA A 34 -14.76 -4.38 49.32
CA ALA A 34 -14.99 -5.34 48.24
C ALA A 34 -14.74 -4.67 46.89
N GLU A 35 -14.07 -5.40 45.99
CA GLU A 35 -13.58 -4.86 44.73
C GLU A 35 -14.07 -5.69 43.54
N HIS A 36 -14.61 -5.03 42.52
CA HIS A 36 -14.93 -5.65 41.24
C HIS A 36 -13.71 -5.68 40.33
N PHE A 37 -13.09 -6.84 40.26
CA PHE A 37 -11.86 -7.04 39.50
C PHE A 37 -12.14 -7.66 38.14
N LEU A 38 -11.52 -7.10 37.09
CA LEU A 38 -11.49 -7.70 35.76
C LEU A 38 -10.06 -8.08 35.39
N LEU A 39 -9.88 -9.33 34.94
CA LEU A 39 -8.63 -9.81 34.36
C LEU A 39 -8.86 -10.20 32.90
N GLN A 40 -8.07 -9.63 32.01
CA GLN A 40 -8.02 -10.01 30.60
C GLN A 40 -6.58 -10.28 30.20
N VAL A 41 -6.37 -11.31 29.36
CA VAL A 41 -5.05 -11.68 28.86
C VAL A 41 -5.08 -11.62 27.34
N HIS A 42 -4.18 -10.82 26.77
CA HIS A 42 -3.94 -10.77 25.34
C HIS A 42 -2.65 -11.53 25.01
N PRO A 43 -2.75 -12.77 24.52
CA PRO A 43 -1.58 -13.55 24.12
C PRO A 43 -0.92 -12.94 22.88
N ILE A 44 0.40 -13.12 22.81
CA ILE A 44 1.18 -12.70 21.65
C ILE A 44 1.69 -13.96 20.96
N ASP A 45 1.25 -14.20 19.73
CA ASP A 45 1.70 -15.34 18.95
C ASP A 45 3.10 -15.12 18.36
N SER A 46 3.79 -16.22 18.05
CA SER A 46 5.18 -16.17 17.59
C SER A 46 5.33 -15.51 16.23
N ALA A 47 4.32 -15.56 15.36
CA ALA A 47 4.40 -14.98 14.01
C ALA A 47 4.30 -13.46 14.09
N THR A 48 3.28 -12.93 14.78
CA THR A 48 3.10 -11.51 15.04
C THR A 48 4.30 -10.92 15.77
N PHE A 49 4.83 -11.62 16.77
CA PHE A 49 6.03 -11.18 17.48
C PHE A 49 7.27 -11.15 16.57
N HIS A 50 7.45 -12.16 15.70
CA HIS A 50 8.56 -12.17 14.76
C HIS A 50 8.45 -11.01 13.77
N GLU A 51 7.26 -10.78 13.22
CA GLU A 51 7.01 -9.68 12.30
C GLU A 51 7.28 -8.32 12.95
N PHE A 52 6.82 -8.10 14.18
CA PHE A 52 7.16 -6.91 14.97
C PHE A 52 8.67 -6.70 15.05
N ARG A 53 9.44 -7.74 15.40
CA ARG A 53 10.90 -7.65 15.52
C ARG A 53 11.60 -7.29 14.21
N THR A 54 11.07 -7.75 13.07
CA THR A 54 11.64 -7.43 11.75
C THR A 54 11.38 -5.99 11.30
N ARG A 55 10.23 -5.43 11.68
CA ARG A 55 9.80 -4.09 11.24
C ARG A 55 10.30 -2.95 12.15
N GLN A 56 10.72 -3.26 13.38
CA GLN A 56 11.14 -2.26 14.36
C GLN A 56 12.67 -2.06 14.38
N PRO A 57 13.17 -0.81 14.43
CA PRO A 57 14.61 -0.52 14.48
C PRO A 57 15.35 -1.25 15.62
N ASN A 58 14.73 -1.31 16.81
CA ASN A 58 15.26 -2.01 17.99
C ASN A 58 14.65 -3.41 18.20
N GLY A 59 13.89 -3.92 17.23
CA GLY A 59 13.15 -5.19 17.35
C GLY A 59 14.05 -6.40 17.58
N LYS A 60 15.26 -6.42 17.01
CA LYS A 60 16.25 -7.51 17.21
C LYS A 60 16.74 -7.63 18.67
N ARG A 61 16.66 -6.55 19.44
CA ARG A 61 17.06 -6.54 20.86
C ARG A 61 15.97 -7.08 21.78
N LEU A 62 14.72 -7.15 21.31
CA LEU A 62 13.63 -7.84 22.02
C LEU A 62 13.71 -9.34 21.73
N LEU A 63 13.97 -10.15 22.75
CA LEU A 63 14.13 -11.59 22.61
C LEU A 63 12.79 -12.30 22.67
N THR A 64 12.01 -12.04 23.73
CA THR A 64 10.67 -12.61 23.96
C THR A 64 9.86 -11.65 24.86
N CYS A 65 8.56 -11.88 25.00
CA CYS A 65 7.71 -11.13 25.92
C CYS A 65 6.63 -12.04 26.52
N SER A 66 6.10 -11.65 27.68
CA SER A 66 4.88 -12.25 28.21
C SER A 66 3.65 -11.78 27.43
N SER A 67 2.52 -12.43 27.66
CA SER A 67 1.21 -11.89 27.28
C SER A 67 1.01 -10.49 27.87
N VAL A 68 0.21 -9.66 27.20
CA VAL A 68 -0.24 -8.38 27.75
C VAL A 68 -1.41 -8.66 28.69
N VAL A 69 -1.24 -8.36 29.97
CA VAL A 69 -2.28 -8.54 30.98
C VAL A 69 -2.97 -7.19 31.17
N HIS A 70 -4.29 -7.17 31.07
CA HIS A 70 -5.14 -6.01 31.33
C HIS A 70 -5.94 -6.27 32.60
N THR A 71 -5.90 -5.31 33.51
CA THR A 71 -6.53 -5.36 34.82
C THR A 71 -7.35 -4.10 35.05
N GLN A 72 -8.57 -4.26 35.56
CA GLN A 72 -9.39 -3.15 36.02
C GLN A 72 -9.61 -3.28 37.52
N TRP A 73 -9.29 -2.19 38.22
CA TRP A 73 -9.33 -2.07 39.67
C TRP A 73 -10.27 -0.92 40.03
N GLU A 74 -11.01 -1.06 41.14
CA GLU A 74 -11.77 0.05 41.73
C GLU A 74 -10.92 0.79 42.77
N SER A 75 -9.97 0.09 43.39
CA SER A 75 -9.05 0.65 44.36
C SER A 75 -7.90 1.39 43.67
N ASN A 76 -7.47 2.52 44.23
CA ASN A 76 -6.30 3.27 43.75
C ASN A 76 -4.98 2.85 44.41
N TYR A 77 -5.04 1.99 45.43
CA TYR A 77 -3.86 1.46 46.14
C TYR A 77 -4.15 0.05 46.66
N PHE A 78 -3.09 -0.69 46.96
CA PHE A 78 -3.18 -1.97 47.65
C PHE A 78 -2.66 -1.84 49.08
N GLY A 79 -3.34 -2.46 50.04
CA GLY A 79 -2.87 -2.57 51.43
C GLY A 79 -1.71 -3.57 51.58
N LYS A 80 -1.59 -4.52 50.65
CA LYS A 80 -0.50 -5.49 50.54
C LYS A 80 -0.17 -5.75 49.07
N PRO A 81 1.09 -6.04 48.73
CA PRO A 81 1.46 -6.36 47.35
C PRO A 81 0.75 -7.63 46.86
N ILE A 82 0.45 -7.66 45.57
CA ILE A 82 -0.16 -8.82 44.90
C ILE A 82 0.94 -9.66 44.27
N GLU A 83 0.94 -10.96 44.55
CA GLU A 83 1.90 -11.90 43.99
C GLU A 83 1.45 -12.36 42.61
N VAL A 84 2.20 -11.97 41.58
CA VAL A 84 1.86 -12.23 40.18
C VAL A 84 2.77 -13.30 39.63
N THR A 85 2.18 -14.20 38.84
CA THR A 85 2.87 -15.17 38.01
C THR A 85 2.44 -14.97 36.57
N VAL A 86 3.39 -14.91 35.64
CA VAL A 86 3.13 -14.82 34.19
C VAL A 86 3.98 -15.81 33.42
N SER A 87 3.43 -16.30 32.32
CA SER A 87 4.21 -17.05 31.33
C SER A 87 5.01 -16.09 30.45
N CYS A 88 6.31 -16.32 30.31
CA CYS A 88 7.18 -15.60 29.39
C CYS A 88 8.15 -16.61 28.76
N PRO A 89 8.16 -16.75 27.42
CA PRO A 89 9.06 -17.70 26.76
C PRO A 89 10.53 -17.49 27.17
N PRO A 90 11.33 -18.57 27.23
CA PRO A 90 12.76 -18.47 27.53
C PRO A 90 13.52 -17.75 26.42
N ASN A 91 14.73 -17.26 26.73
CA ASN A 91 15.66 -16.76 25.71
C ASN A 91 15.83 -17.82 24.58
N PRO A 92 15.62 -17.47 23.30
CA PRO A 92 15.76 -18.40 22.17
C PRO A 92 17.10 -19.13 22.12
N ALA A 93 18.21 -18.47 22.50
CA ALA A 93 19.54 -19.09 22.55
C ALA A 93 19.58 -20.20 23.62
N LYS A 94 19.13 -19.88 24.85
CA LYS A 94 19.02 -20.84 25.96
C LYS A 94 18.07 -22.00 25.62
N ALA A 95 16.95 -21.70 24.95
CA ALA A 95 15.96 -22.70 24.53
C ALA A 95 16.55 -23.71 23.54
N LYS A 96 17.31 -23.24 22.53
CA LYS A 96 17.98 -24.11 21.56
C LYS A 96 18.99 -25.04 22.24
N LYS A 97 19.83 -24.51 23.13
CA LYS A 97 20.82 -25.31 23.90
C LYS A 97 20.15 -26.38 24.75
N MET A 98 19.06 -26.03 25.43
CA MET A 98 18.27 -26.98 26.22
C MET A 98 17.62 -28.07 25.35
N ALA A 99 17.12 -27.71 24.16
CA ALA A 99 16.56 -28.67 23.21
C ALA A 99 17.63 -29.63 22.65
N LEU A 100 18.83 -29.14 22.32
CA LEU A 100 19.96 -29.97 21.89
C LEU A 100 20.42 -30.92 23.00
N ALA A 101 20.53 -30.43 24.24
CA ALA A 101 20.87 -31.26 25.39
C ALA A 101 19.84 -32.37 25.64
N ARG A 102 18.54 -32.07 25.47
CA ARG A 102 17.48 -33.09 25.54
C ARG A 102 17.61 -34.13 24.44
N LYS A 103 17.83 -33.72 23.18
CA LYS A 103 18.04 -34.64 22.06
C LYS A 103 19.24 -35.57 22.29
N LEU A 104 20.38 -35.03 22.72
CA LEU A 104 21.57 -35.81 23.04
C LEU A 104 21.33 -36.81 24.18
N LYS A 105 20.53 -36.42 25.19
CA LYS A 105 20.15 -37.32 26.28
C LYS A 105 19.23 -38.44 25.79
N ASP A 106 18.25 -38.12 24.95
CA ASP A 106 17.32 -39.09 24.37
C ASP A 106 18.05 -40.06 23.42
N GLU A 107 19.01 -39.58 22.64
CA GLU A 107 19.88 -40.43 21.79
C GLU A 107 20.77 -41.35 22.63
N LYS A 108 21.35 -40.86 23.73
CA LYS A 108 22.09 -41.70 24.70
C LYS A 108 21.21 -42.74 25.37
N MET A 109 19.94 -42.43 25.63
CA MET A 109 18.97 -43.39 26.17
C MET A 109 18.54 -44.44 25.14
N LYS A 110 18.45 -44.07 23.86
CA LYS A 110 18.13 -45.01 22.77
C LYS A 110 19.30 -45.90 22.38
N ASN A 111 20.52 -45.38 22.42
CA ASN A 111 21.76 -46.10 22.12
C ASN A 111 22.68 -46.08 23.36
N PRO A 112 22.41 -46.92 24.38
CA PRO A 112 23.33 -47.09 25.49
C PRO A 112 24.67 -47.64 24.96
N PRO A 113 25.82 -47.12 25.43
CA PRO A 113 27.12 -47.61 24.99
C PRO A 113 27.23 -49.11 25.28
N LYS A 114 27.47 -49.92 24.24
CA LYS A 114 27.76 -51.34 24.39
C LYS A 114 29.18 -51.46 24.97
N ASN A 115 29.24 -51.89 26.23
CA ASN A 115 30.42 -52.14 27.03
C ASN A 115 31.15 -50.86 27.51
N PRO A 116 30.87 -50.36 28.74
CA PRO A 116 31.76 -49.39 29.35
C PRO A 116 33.11 -50.09 29.59
N ASN A 117 34.15 -49.61 28.92
CA ASN A 117 35.51 -50.00 29.28
C ASN A 117 35.75 -49.52 30.73
N PRO A 118 36.08 -50.41 31.69
CA PRO A 118 36.26 -50.03 33.10
C PRO A 118 37.33 -48.93 33.29
N ILE A 119 38.26 -48.83 32.35
CA ILE A 119 39.32 -47.84 32.33
C ILE A 119 38.76 -46.44 32.01
N GLU A 120 37.85 -46.31 31.04
CA GLU A 120 37.25 -45.02 30.68
C GLU A 120 36.29 -44.48 31.75
N GLU A 121 35.60 -45.36 32.49
CA GLU A 121 34.75 -44.93 33.61
C GLU A 121 35.59 -44.43 34.78
N GLN A 122 36.69 -45.12 35.10
CA GLN A 122 37.63 -44.67 36.12
C GLN A 122 38.35 -43.37 35.72
N GLU A 123 38.69 -43.19 34.44
CA GLU A 123 39.27 -41.94 33.93
C GLU A 123 38.27 -40.79 34.00
N LYS A 124 37.00 -41.01 33.61
CA LYS A 124 35.94 -39.99 33.71
C LYS A 124 35.58 -39.64 35.15
N GLU A 125 35.62 -40.60 36.08
CA GLU A 125 35.44 -40.32 37.51
C GLU A 125 36.62 -39.55 38.07
N LYS A 126 37.86 -39.94 37.74
CA LYS A 126 39.05 -39.19 38.14
C LYS A 126 39.06 -37.78 37.55
N GLU A 127 38.58 -37.59 36.32
CA GLU A 127 38.49 -36.28 35.68
C GLU A 127 37.40 -35.42 36.33
N LYS A 128 36.24 -36.00 36.68
CA LYS A 128 35.18 -35.30 37.46
C LYS A 128 35.63 -34.97 38.87
N GLU A 129 36.40 -35.84 39.51
CA GLU A 129 36.96 -35.62 40.83
C GLU A 129 38.04 -34.53 40.79
N ASN A 130 38.92 -34.55 39.78
CA ASN A 130 39.91 -33.50 39.56
C ASN A 130 39.27 -32.16 39.18
N ALA A 131 38.16 -32.15 38.43
CA ALA A 131 37.39 -30.95 38.14
C ALA A 131 36.71 -30.38 39.39
N ARG A 132 36.17 -31.25 40.26
CA ARG A 132 35.63 -30.84 41.57
C ARG A 132 36.72 -30.29 42.49
N LYS A 133 37.88 -30.95 42.55
CA LYS A 133 39.04 -30.47 43.31
C LYS A 133 39.57 -29.14 42.78
N ARG A 134 39.65 -28.95 41.46
CA ARG A 134 40.00 -27.66 40.84
C ARG A 134 38.98 -26.56 41.13
N MET A 135 37.68 -26.86 41.11
CA MET A 135 36.64 -25.88 41.50
C MET A 135 36.71 -25.52 42.99
N GLN A 136 37.10 -26.47 43.84
CA GLN A 136 37.24 -26.27 45.28
C GLN A 136 38.50 -25.46 45.60
N GLU A 137 39.63 -25.74 44.93
CA GLU A 137 40.86 -24.93 45.01
C GLU A 137 40.66 -23.51 44.44
N PHE A 138 39.82 -23.33 43.42
CA PHE A 138 39.50 -21.99 42.88
C PHE A 138 38.65 -21.14 43.83
N SER A 139 38.00 -21.75 44.84
CA SER A 139 37.19 -21.05 45.83
C SER A 139 37.99 -20.56 47.06
N GLU A 140 39.25 -20.97 47.20
CA GLU A 140 40.10 -20.62 48.36
C GLU A 140 41.23 -19.63 48.03
N THR A 141 41.27 -19.04 46.83
CA THR A 141 42.28 -18.01 46.52
C THR A 141 41.71 -16.89 45.63
N GLU A 142 40.85 -16.04 46.19
CA GLU A 142 40.64 -14.69 45.65
C GLU A 142 41.86 -13.81 45.98
N ASN A 143 42.77 -13.65 45.01
CA ASN A 143 43.37 -12.37 44.61
C ASN A 143 44.56 -12.59 43.66
N GLY A 144 44.34 -12.40 42.36
CA GLY A 144 45.39 -12.35 41.33
C GLY A 144 44.78 -12.23 39.92
N PRO A 145 45.40 -11.49 38.97
CA PRO A 145 44.74 -11.10 37.74
C PRO A 145 44.52 -12.30 36.82
N ALA A 146 43.38 -12.28 36.13
CA ALA A 146 42.91 -13.33 35.24
C ALA A 146 43.96 -13.68 34.17
N LYS A 147 44.42 -14.94 34.16
CA LYS A 147 45.26 -15.47 33.09
C LYS A 147 44.45 -15.65 31.81
N VAL A 148 44.89 -14.95 30.77
CA VAL A 148 44.46 -15.10 29.38
C VAL A 148 44.72 -16.52 28.90
N THR A 149 43.68 -17.23 28.46
CA THR A 149 43.83 -18.54 27.79
C THR A 149 43.51 -18.37 26.30
N LYS A 150 44.51 -18.67 25.46
CA LYS A 150 44.58 -18.39 24.03
C LYS A 150 44.13 -19.63 23.22
N TRP A 151 42.94 -19.52 22.60
CA TRP A 151 42.39 -20.09 21.35
C TRP A 151 42.50 -21.59 21.00
N TYR A 152 41.35 -22.15 20.59
CA TYR A 152 41.25 -23.00 19.40
C TYR A 152 40.17 -22.44 18.46
N MET A 153 40.54 -22.28 17.19
CA MET A 153 39.72 -21.82 16.08
C MET A 153 38.80 -22.94 15.59
N GLY A 154 37.49 -22.71 15.59
CA GLY A 154 36.51 -23.59 14.95
C GLY A 154 35.08 -23.20 15.33
N GLU A 155 34.32 -22.72 14.34
CA GLU A 155 32.94 -22.22 14.40
C GLU A 155 32.78 -20.76 14.88
N TYR A 156 32.86 -19.85 13.92
CA TYR A 156 32.38 -18.48 14.07
C TYR A 156 30.86 -18.46 14.35
N GLY A 157 30.46 -17.86 15.48
CA GLY A 157 29.26 -17.02 15.50
C GLY A 157 28.12 -17.33 16.48
N HIS A 158 28.39 -17.69 17.74
CA HIS A 158 27.45 -17.40 18.83
C HIS A 158 28.20 -16.63 19.92
N SER A 159 28.19 -15.30 19.82
CA SER A 159 28.73 -14.42 20.86
C SER A 159 28.06 -14.74 22.20
N GLU A 160 28.82 -14.81 23.29
CA GLU A 160 28.31 -14.94 24.67
C GLU A 160 27.21 -13.91 25.00
N ASP A 161 27.19 -12.77 24.29
CA ASP A 161 26.13 -11.76 24.31
C ASP A 161 24.72 -12.29 23.97
N ASP A 162 24.59 -13.37 23.20
CA ASP A 162 23.29 -13.96 22.89
C ASP A 162 22.71 -14.78 24.07
N GLU A 163 23.55 -15.18 25.05
CA GLU A 163 23.10 -15.91 26.24
C GLU A 163 22.65 -14.98 27.39
N THR A 164 23.13 -13.74 27.44
CA THR A 164 22.76 -12.80 28.50
C THR A 164 21.48 -12.03 28.17
N ASP A 165 20.48 -12.14 29.03
CA ASP A 165 19.18 -11.49 28.88
C ASP A 165 18.80 -10.70 30.13
N ARG A 166 18.05 -9.61 29.94
CA ARG A 166 17.42 -8.83 31.01
C ARG A 166 15.91 -8.98 30.92
N LEU A 167 15.27 -8.99 32.09
CA LEU A 167 13.83 -8.98 32.23
C LEU A 167 13.40 -7.62 32.74
N HIS A 168 12.47 -6.99 32.03
CA HIS A 168 11.93 -5.68 32.40
C HIS A 168 10.43 -5.80 32.62
N PHE A 169 9.96 -5.32 33.77
CA PHE A 169 8.54 -5.15 34.03
C PHE A 169 8.10 -3.79 33.49
N VAL A 170 7.09 -3.80 32.62
CA VAL A 170 6.49 -2.58 32.07
C VAL A 170 5.00 -2.58 32.32
N TYR A 171 4.46 -1.41 32.64
CA TYR A 171 3.05 -1.24 32.96
C TYR A 171 2.48 0.02 32.31
N MET A 172 1.16 0.06 32.14
CA MET A 172 0.42 1.18 31.62
C MET A 172 -0.34 1.86 32.76
N MET A 173 -0.20 3.18 32.84
CA MET A 173 -0.96 4.02 33.76
C MET A 173 -1.28 5.35 33.06
N GLY A 174 -2.55 5.76 33.06
CA GLY A 174 -2.98 6.97 32.36
C GLY A 174 -2.71 6.92 30.86
N GLY A 175 -2.82 5.72 30.26
CA GLY A 175 -2.58 5.50 28.83
C GLY A 175 -1.12 5.55 28.36
N LYS A 176 -0.14 5.67 29.26
CA LYS A 176 1.30 5.66 28.91
C LYS A 176 1.98 4.41 29.49
N TRP A 177 2.85 3.79 28.68
CA TRP A 177 3.73 2.71 29.14
C TRP A 177 4.91 3.29 29.93
N LEU A 178 5.20 2.69 31.08
CA LEU A 178 6.25 3.06 32.02
C LEU A 178 7.07 1.82 32.39
N LEU A 179 8.35 2.03 32.67
CA LEU A 179 9.24 1.01 33.21
C LEU A 179 9.04 0.93 34.72
N GLY A 180 8.77 -0.27 35.26
CA GLY A 180 8.77 -0.48 36.70
C GLY A 180 10.19 -0.56 37.22
N GLN A 181 10.58 0.48 37.95
CA GLN A 181 11.84 0.51 38.68
C GLN A 181 11.76 -0.45 39.87
N ASP A 182 12.89 -1.07 40.21
CA ASP A 182 13.05 -1.91 41.40
C ASP A 182 12.14 -3.15 41.52
N VAL A 183 11.52 -3.58 40.41
CA VAL A 183 10.71 -4.81 40.40
C VAL A 183 11.62 -6.03 40.28
N VAL A 184 11.73 -6.80 41.36
CA VAL A 184 12.49 -8.06 41.38
C VAL A 184 11.67 -9.17 40.70
N ILE A 185 12.08 -9.53 39.47
CA ILE A 185 11.47 -10.62 38.70
C ILE A 185 12.23 -11.92 38.96
N LYS A 186 11.57 -12.90 39.58
CA LYS A 186 12.09 -14.24 39.84
C LYS A 186 11.63 -15.20 38.75
N GLN A 187 12.55 -15.99 38.20
CA GLN A 187 12.23 -17.05 37.24
C GLN A 187 11.99 -18.36 37.99
N LEU A 188 10.72 -18.77 38.14
CA LEU A 188 10.34 -20.00 38.88
C LEU A 188 10.51 -21.27 38.04
N LYS A 189 10.19 -21.17 36.75
CA LYS A 189 10.41 -22.23 35.75
C LYS A 189 11.01 -21.60 34.49
N VAL A 190 11.39 -22.44 33.54
CA VAL A 190 11.98 -22.01 32.26
C VAL A 190 11.15 -20.91 31.57
N ASP A 191 9.84 -21.00 31.65
CA ASP A 191 8.87 -20.13 30.98
C ASP A 191 7.91 -19.40 31.93
N VAL A 192 8.17 -19.44 33.25
CA VAL A 192 7.28 -18.84 34.26
C VAL A 192 8.06 -17.87 35.13
N LEU A 193 7.56 -16.64 35.17
CA LEU A 193 8.11 -15.52 35.92
C LEU A 193 7.18 -15.15 37.07
N HIS A 194 7.76 -14.65 38.15
CA HIS A 194 7.07 -14.27 39.36
C HIS A 194 7.60 -12.94 39.89
N PHE A 195 6.70 -12.05 40.26
CA PHE A 195 7.02 -10.72 40.78
C PHE A 195 5.84 -10.18 41.58
N ARG A 196 6.05 -9.05 42.27
CA ARG A 196 5.03 -8.38 43.08
C ARG A 196 4.52 -7.13 42.40
N LEU A 197 3.21 -6.92 42.44
CA LEU A 197 2.57 -5.65 42.11
C LEU A 197 2.27 -4.88 43.40
N GLU A 198 2.85 -3.69 43.54
CA GLU A 198 2.68 -2.86 44.74
C GLU A 198 1.48 -1.90 44.63
N PHE A 199 1.06 -1.59 43.40
CA PHE A 199 -0.04 -0.67 43.14
C PHE A 199 -0.89 -1.14 41.93
N PRO A 200 -2.15 -0.69 41.85
CA PRO A 200 -3.03 -0.98 40.72
C PRO A 200 -2.46 -0.45 39.40
N VAL A 201 -2.48 -1.29 38.37
CA VAL A 201 -2.05 -0.93 37.01
C VAL A 201 -3.15 -1.29 36.00
N GLU A 202 -3.23 -0.55 34.89
CA GLU A 202 -4.24 -0.80 33.86
C GLU A 202 -3.83 -1.99 32.98
N ARG A 203 -2.58 -1.98 32.53
CA ARG A 203 -1.98 -3.08 31.76
C ARG A 203 -0.57 -3.33 32.22
N PHE A 204 -0.06 -4.54 32.05
CA PHE A 204 1.35 -4.83 32.23
C PHE A 204 1.81 -5.99 31.36
N MET A 205 3.12 -6.05 31.15
CA MET A 205 3.80 -7.19 30.53
C MET A 205 5.24 -7.24 30.99
N VAL A 206 5.91 -8.37 30.74
CA VAL A 206 7.35 -8.53 30.97
C VAL A 206 8.04 -8.68 29.63
N LEU A 207 9.03 -7.82 29.37
CA LEU A 207 9.87 -7.87 28.19
C LEU A 207 11.19 -8.54 28.53
N ARG A 208 11.60 -9.52 27.72
CA ARG A 208 12.93 -10.12 27.78
C ARG A 208 13.78 -9.55 26.65
N THR A 209 14.85 -8.85 27.00
CA THR A 209 15.67 -8.09 26.05
C THR A 209 17.14 -8.53 26.13
N ARG A 210 17.93 -8.17 25.13
CA ARG A 210 19.39 -8.26 25.19
C ARG A 210 19.92 -7.22 26.18
N THR A 211 20.99 -7.55 26.89
CA THR A 211 21.72 -6.65 27.80
C THR A 211 22.18 -5.34 27.14
N SER A 212 22.43 -5.36 25.83
CA SER A 212 22.75 -4.19 25.01
C SER A 212 21.64 -3.12 24.88
N LEU A 213 20.40 -3.38 25.32
CA LEU A 213 19.32 -2.41 25.24
C LEU A 213 19.36 -1.44 26.42
N GLU A 214 19.31 -0.13 26.13
CA GLU A 214 19.16 0.92 27.13
C GLU A 214 17.76 0.90 27.76
N GLU A 215 17.65 1.17 29.05
CA GLU A 215 16.38 1.09 29.79
C GLU A 215 15.34 2.10 29.29
N ASP A 216 15.77 3.29 28.86
CA ASP A 216 14.91 4.32 28.28
C ASP A 216 14.20 3.86 27.00
N ALA A 217 14.76 2.88 26.29
CA ALA A 217 14.17 2.32 25.08
C ALA A 217 13.10 1.25 25.36
N VAL A 218 12.99 0.74 26.60
CA VAL A 218 12.10 -0.37 26.96
C VAL A 218 10.63 0.04 26.95
N ALA A 219 10.28 1.16 27.59
CA ALA A 219 8.90 1.64 27.62
C ALA A 219 8.36 2.04 26.22
N PRO A 220 9.11 2.77 25.37
CA PRO A 220 8.73 3.00 23.96
C PRO A 220 8.60 1.71 23.14
N MET A 221 9.41 0.69 23.44
CA MET A 221 9.30 -0.62 22.80
C MET A 221 8.01 -1.34 23.19
N ALA A 222 7.62 -1.28 24.47
CA ALA A 222 6.33 -1.81 24.94
C ALA A 222 5.14 -1.10 24.29
N ALA A 223 5.21 0.23 24.16
CA ALA A 223 4.20 1.04 23.46
C ALA A 223 4.10 0.63 21.98
N SER A 224 5.24 0.53 21.29
CA SER A 224 5.29 0.12 19.89
C SER A 224 4.73 -1.29 19.69
N LEU A 225 5.02 -2.22 20.61
CA LEU A 225 4.47 -3.58 20.57
C LEU A 225 2.96 -3.58 20.78
N ASN A 226 2.45 -2.88 21.80
CA ASN A 226 1.03 -2.74 22.04
C ASN A 226 0.28 -2.12 20.85
N ASP A 227 0.85 -1.08 20.24
CA ASP A 227 0.27 -0.44 19.06
C ASP A 227 0.29 -1.37 17.83
N PHE A 228 1.35 -2.16 17.68
CA PHE A 228 1.47 -3.17 16.63
C PHE A 228 0.44 -4.29 16.77
N LEU A 229 0.16 -4.75 17.99
CA LEU A 229 -0.86 -5.76 18.26
C LEU A 229 -2.28 -5.27 17.91
N GLY A 230 -2.50 -3.94 17.95
CA GLY A 230 -3.73 -3.31 17.49
C GLY A 230 -3.84 -3.19 15.97
N LYS A 231 -2.74 -3.33 15.22
CA LYS A 231 -2.72 -3.24 13.76
C LYS A 231 -3.19 -4.55 13.12
N ARG A 232 -3.75 -4.41 11.93
CA ARG A 232 -4.24 -5.49 11.08
C ARG A 232 -3.68 -5.28 9.70
N PHE A 233 -3.03 -6.31 9.18
CA PHE A 233 -2.48 -6.29 7.83
C PHE A 233 -3.57 -6.58 6.83
N VAL A 234 -3.78 -5.63 5.93
CA VAL A 234 -4.85 -5.64 4.94
C VAL A 234 -4.30 -5.29 3.58
N GLU A 235 -5.02 -5.72 2.57
CA GLU A 235 -4.82 -5.30 1.19
C GLU A 235 -6.12 -4.72 0.65
N VAL A 236 -5.99 -3.79 -0.28
CA VAL A 236 -7.11 -3.15 -0.95
C VAL A 236 -7.29 -3.82 -2.30
N VAL A 237 -8.48 -4.37 -2.51
CA VAL A 237 -8.89 -5.01 -3.75
C VAL A 237 -9.80 -4.06 -4.50
N VAL A 238 -9.43 -3.76 -5.74
CA VAL A 238 -10.26 -2.99 -6.67
C VAL A 238 -10.58 -3.88 -7.86
N ARG A 239 -11.86 -4.09 -8.13
CA ARG A 239 -12.34 -4.90 -9.26
C ARG A 239 -13.39 -4.13 -10.05
N GLN A 240 -13.40 -4.35 -11.36
CA GLN A 240 -14.34 -3.78 -12.31
C GLN A 240 -15.31 -4.86 -12.76
N LYS A 241 -16.57 -4.46 -12.94
CA LYS A 241 -17.61 -5.37 -13.43
C LYS A 241 -17.34 -5.76 -14.88
N PHE A 242 -17.60 -7.02 -15.23
CA PHE A 242 -17.38 -7.53 -16.57
C PHE A 242 -18.28 -6.85 -17.61
N ASP A 243 -19.58 -6.72 -17.30
CA ASP A 243 -20.56 -6.13 -18.23
C ASP A 243 -20.37 -4.61 -18.40
N ASN A 244 -19.96 -3.94 -17.32
CA ASN A 244 -19.79 -2.49 -17.28
C ASN A 244 -18.49 -2.13 -16.53
N PRO A 245 -17.37 -1.93 -17.25
CA PRO A 245 -16.09 -1.62 -16.62
C PRO A 245 -16.05 -0.28 -15.86
N CYS A 246 -17.06 0.57 -16.02
CA CYS A 246 -17.23 1.79 -15.23
C CYS A 246 -17.72 1.52 -13.80
N GLU A 247 -18.38 0.37 -13.55
CA GLU A 247 -18.77 -0.05 -12.20
C GLU A 247 -17.58 -0.70 -11.51
N VAL A 248 -17.17 -0.12 -10.38
CA VAL A 248 -16.01 -0.51 -9.60
C VAL A 248 -16.45 -0.94 -8.20
N ALA A 249 -15.92 -2.08 -7.74
CA ALA A 249 -15.97 -2.53 -6.36
C ALA A 249 -14.60 -2.30 -5.72
N LEU A 250 -14.58 -1.58 -4.59
CA LEU A 250 -13.40 -1.40 -3.75
C LEU A 250 -13.64 -2.04 -2.39
N GLN A 251 -12.77 -2.95 -2.00
CA GLN A 251 -12.87 -3.64 -0.71
C GLN A 251 -11.53 -3.66 0.02
N VAL A 252 -11.54 -3.28 1.29
CA VAL A 252 -10.39 -3.44 2.20
C VAL A 252 -10.55 -4.78 2.90
N THR A 253 -9.57 -5.67 2.77
CA THR A 253 -9.66 -7.03 3.32
C THR A 253 -8.38 -7.47 4.04
N PRO A 254 -8.48 -8.20 5.17
CA PRO A 254 -7.33 -8.88 5.75
C PRO A 254 -6.66 -9.80 4.74
N VAL A 255 -5.32 -9.85 4.78
CA VAL A 255 -4.51 -10.67 3.88
C VAL A 255 -4.93 -12.15 3.92
N SER A 256 -5.32 -12.64 5.10
CA SER A 256 -5.79 -14.02 5.29
C SER A 256 -7.09 -14.38 4.56
N ARG A 257 -7.87 -13.39 4.12
CA ARG A 257 -9.15 -13.58 3.41
C ARG A 257 -9.12 -13.09 1.97
N LEU A 258 -7.96 -12.67 1.46
CA LEU A 258 -7.82 -12.06 0.14
C LEU A 258 -8.43 -12.93 -0.97
N ASP A 259 -8.02 -14.20 -1.07
CA ASP A 259 -8.48 -15.11 -2.10
C ASP A 259 -9.99 -15.37 -2.05
N ALA A 260 -10.54 -15.48 -0.84
CA ALA A 260 -11.97 -15.67 -0.63
C ALA A 260 -12.77 -14.44 -1.10
N VAL A 261 -12.27 -13.23 -0.80
CA VAL A 261 -12.89 -11.98 -1.24
C VAL A 261 -12.80 -11.79 -2.75
N VAL A 262 -11.66 -12.09 -3.37
CA VAL A 262 -11.52 -12.01 -4.84
C VAL A 262 -12.50 -12.96 -5.53
N LYS A 263 -12.63 -14.20 -5.04
CA LYS A 263 -13.63 -15.16 -5.56
C LYS A 263 -15.06 -14.67 -5.36
N GLN A 264 -15.37 -14.09 -4.20
CA GLN A 264 -16.69 -13.53 -3.90
C GLN A 264 -17.04 -12.36 -4.83
N LEU A 265 -16.08 -11.48 -5.12
CA LEU A 265 -16.28 -10.37 -6.06
C LEU A 265 -16.48 -10.88 -7.49
N ALA A 266 -15.71 -11.88 -7.92
CA ALA A 266 -15.89 -12.52 -9.22
C ALA A 266 -17.28 -13.15 -9.37
N GLN A 267 -17.81 -13.83 -8.33
CA GLN A 267 -19.19 -14.36 -8.33
C GLN A 267 -20.26 -13.27 -8.47
N LYS A 268 -19.96 -12.03 -8.08
CA LYS A 268 -20.84 -10.86 -8.26
C LYS A 268 -20.65 -10.16 -9.61
N GLY A 269 -19.82 -10.71 -10.51
CA GLY A 269 -19.51 -10.14 -11.83
C GLY A 269 -18.31 -9.18 -11.84
N PHE A 270 -17.63 -8.96 -10.72
CA PHE A 270 -16.45 -8.10 -10.62
C PHE A 270 -15.16 -8.91 -10.78
N GLU A 271 -14.90 -9.37 -12.01
CA GLU A 271 -13.76 -10.24 -12.33
C GLU A 271 -12.53 -9.46 -12.83
N SER A 272 -12.74 -8.37 -13.57
CA SER A 272 -11.67 -7.57 -14.15
C SER A 272 -11.03 -6.61 -13.14
N GLY A 273 -9.83 -6.10 -13.42
CA GLY A 273 -9.17 -5.08 -12.62
C GLY A 273 -7.70 -5.35 -12.31
N PRO A 274 -7.01 -4.40 -11.67
CA PRO A 274 -5.61 -4.52 -11.29
C PRO A 274 -5.38 -5.57 -10.19
N ALA A 275 -4.11 -5.93 -9.97
CA ALA A 275 -3.72 -6.70 -8.80
C ALA A 275 -4.06 -5.94 -7.50
N PRO A 276 -4.30 -6.65 -6.38
CA PRO A 276 -4.46 -6.03 -5.07
C PRO A 276 -3.30 -5.09 -4.71
N SER A 277 -3.55 -4.14 -3.81
CA SER A 277 -2.51 -3.24 -3.33
C SER A 277 -1.38 -3.99 -2.62
N HIS A 278 -0.26 -3.30 -2.40
CA HIS A 278 0.70 -3.75 -1.39
C HIS A 278 0.03 -3.83 -0.01
N MET A 279 0.61 -4.66 0.86
CA MET A 279 0.15 -4.81 2.24
C MET A 279 0.28 -3.51 3.02
N ILE A 280 -0.84 -3.04 3.57
CA ILE A 280 -0.93 -1.88 4.45
C ILE A 280 -1.39 -2.32 5.84
N SER A 281 -1.20 -1.46 6.85
CA SER A 281 -1.65 -1.73 8.22
C SER A 281 -2.72 -0.74 8.66
N LEU A 282 -3.88 -1.25 9.07
CA LEU A 282 -4.98 -0.47 9.64
C LEU A 282 -5.28 -0.91 11.07
N GLN A 283 -5.96 -0.08 11.85
CA GLN A 283 -6.51 -0.37 13.16
C GLN A 283 -8.04 -0.38 13.09
N GLU A 284 -8.67 -1.09 14.01
CA GLU A 284 -10.13 -1.10 14.13
C GLU A 284 -10.68 0.32 14.30
N GLY A 285 -11.66 0.69 13.47
CA GLY A 285 -12.27 2.02 13.51
C GLY A 285 -11.58 3.08 12.67
N ASP A 286 -10.49 2.76 11.98
CA ASP A 286 -9.87 3.68 11.02
C ASP A 286 -10.83 4.07 9.91
N MET A 287 -10.86 5.37 9.58
CA MET A 287 -11.63 5.87 8.44
C MET A 287 -10.75 5.85 7.20
N VAL A 288 -11.22 5.19 6.15
CA VAL A 288 -10.57 5.14 4.85
C VAL A 288 -11.36 6.07 3.92
N GLU A 289 -10.68 7.07 3.39
CA GLU A 289 -11.21 8.01 2.41
C GLU A 289 -10.74 7.57 1.01
N VAL A 290 -11.64 7.63 0.03
CA VAL A 290 -11.37 7.29 -1.36
C VAL A 290 -11.32 8.58 -2.17
N GLY A 291 -10.17 8.86 -2.78
CA GLY A 291 -9.94 9.96 -3.70
C GLY A 291 -9.68 9.47 -5.12
N PHE A 292 -9.85 10.36 -6.09
CA PHE A 292 -9.65 10.10 -7.50
C PHE A 292 -8.65 11.10 -8.07
N ALA A 293 -7.75 10.61 -8.93
CA ALA A 293 -6.77 11.43 -9.61
C ALA A 293 -6.51 10.89 -11.02
N GLY A 294 -6.00 11.74 -11.92
CA GLY A 294 -5.64 11.34 -13.28
C GLY A 294 -6.67 11.82 -14.30
N ASN A 295 -7.33 10.88 -14.98
CA ASN A 295 -8.38 11.17 -15.97
C ASN A 295 -9.68 10.42 -15.64
N ILE A 296 -9.92 10.14 -14.36
CA ILE A 296 -11.11 9.46 -13.86
C ILE A 296 -11.73 10.31 -12.77
N GLU A 297 -13.06 10.34 -12.73
CA GLU A 297 -13.84 10.92 -11.63
C GLU A 297 -14.96 9.97 -11.21
N CYS A 298 -15.34 10.04 -9.94
CA CYS A 298 -16.48 9.29 -9.41
C CYS A 298 -17.77 10.06 -9.69
N THR A 299 -18.78 9.35 -10.22
CA THR A 299 -20.09 9.93 -10.49
C THR A 299 -21.02 9.81 -9.29
N ASP A 300 -20.76 8.82 -8.43
CA ASP A 300 -21.61 8.51 -7.28
C ASP A 300 -21.19 9.30 -6.03
N GLN A 301 -22.15 9.55 -5.14
CA GLN A 301 -21.86 10.03 -3.80
C GLN A 301 -21.32 8.88 -2.96
N LEU A 302 -20.00 8.86 -2.77
CA LEU A 302 -19.36 7.89 -1.90
C LEU A 302 -19.74 8.16 -0.43
N PRO A 303 -19.82 7.11 0.40
CA PRO A 303 -19.93 7.30 1.84
C PRO A 303 -18.75 8.13 2.33
N GLU A 304 -19.02 9.20 3.09
CA GLU A 304 -18.00 10.11 3.63
C GLU A 304 -16.94 9.36 4.47
N GLN A 305 -17.29 8.20 5.05
CA GLN A 305 -16.43 7.46 5.97
C GLN A 305 -16.53 5.95 5.75
N LEU A 306 -15.56 5.35 5.05
CA LEU A 306 -15.42 3.90 4.99
C LEU A 306 -14.65 3.41 6.22
N ILE A 307 -15.37 2.95 7.25
CA ILE A 307 -14.75 2.52 8.51
C ILE A 307 -14.24 1.08 8.38
N TYR A 308 -12.94 0.90 8.61
CA TYR A 308 -12.32 -0.42 8.65
C TYR A 308 -12.71 -1.18 9.91
N LYS A 309 -13.22 -2.40 9.71
CA LYS A 309 -13.52 -3.36 10.79
C LYS A 309 -13.08 -4.76 10.37
N SER A 310 -12.26 -5.46 11.16
CA SER A 310 -11.73 -6.75 10.68
C SER A 310 -12.80 -7.81 10.51
N ASN A 311 -13.89 -7.75 11.28
CA ASN A 311 -14.95 -8.76 11.27
C ASN A 311 -16.14 -8.42 10.34
N ILE A 312 -16.16 -7.23 9.75
CA ILE A 312 -17.23 -6.77 8.86
C ILE A 312 -16.62 -6.42 7.51
N ALA A 313 -17.28 -6.78 6.41
CA ALA A 313 -16.76 -6.45 5.09
C ALA A 313 -16.78 -4.92 4.88
N THR A 314 -15.59 -4.33 4.75
CA THR A 314 -15.40 -2.92 4.42
C THR A 314 -15.32 -2.78 2.90
N VAL A 315 -16.49 -2.69 2.25
CA VAL A 315 -16.65 -2.64 0.78
C VAL A 315 -17.50 -1.43 0.37
N THR A 316 -17.17 -0.83 -0.77
CA THR A 316 -17.97 0.21 -1.41
C THR A 316 -18.02 -0.05 -2.92
N TYR A 317 -19.11 0.36 -3.55
CA TYR A 317 -19.34 0.23 -4.99
C TYR A 317 -19.61 1.62 -5.54
N PHE A 318 -19.00 1.93 -6.67
CA PHE A 318 -19.16 3.23 -7.30
C PHE A 318 -18.88 3.17 -8.79
N THR A 319 -19.38 4.18 -9.50
CA THR A 319 -19.28 4.32 -10.94
C THR A 319 -18.27 5.40 -11.25
N VAL A 320 -17.26 5.04 -12.03
CA VAL A 320 -16.24 5.96 -12.54
C VAL A 320 -16.53 6.34 -13.99
N LYS A 321 -16.19 7.57 -14.35
CA LYS A 321 -16.22 8.04 -15.73
C LYS A 321 -14.95 8.85 -16.03
N GLU A 322 -14.68 9.07 -17.31
CA GLU A 322 -13.57 9.91 -17.71
C GLU A 322 -13.80 11.38 -17.35
N GLU A 323 -12.78 12.04 -16.78
CA GLU A 323 -12.82 13.46 -16.48
C GLU A 323 -12.69 14.29 -17.78
N ASN A 324 -11.75 13.90 -18.66
CA ASN A 324 -11.53 14.57 -19.94
C ASN A 324 -11.39 13.56 -21.09
N LYS A 325 -12.38 13.58 -21.97
CA LYS A 325 -12.48 12.71 -23.15
C LYS A 325 -11.33 12.90 -24.15
N PHE A 326 -10.66 14.04 -24.13
CA PHE A 326 -9.58 14.39 -25.05
C PHE A 326 -8.18 14.11 -24.51
N ARG A 327 -8.04 13.67 -23.26
CA ARG A 327 -6.76 13.22 -22.71
C ARG A 327 -6.49 11.77 -23.11
N GLN A 328 -5.22 11.37 -23.08
CA GLN A 328 -4.79 9.99 -23.37
C GLN A 328 -5.23 9.46 -24.75
N LYS A 329 -5.40 10.31 -25.78
CA LYS A 329 -5.97 9.91 -27.09
C LYS A 329 -5.29 8.69 -27.72
N GLU A 330 -3.97 8.56 -27.55
CA GLU A 330 -3.15 7.47 -28.09
C GLU A 330 -3.29 6.15 -27.32
N GLN A 331 -3.96 6.15 -26.16
CA GLN A 331 -4.21 4.94 -25.37
C GLN A 331 -5.56 4.32 -25.73
N GLU A 332 -5.66 3.00 -25.67
CA GLU A 332 -6.91 2.25 -25.89
C GLU A 332 -7.92 2.44 -24.75
N PHE A 333 -7.44 2.85 -23.57
CA PHE A 333 -8.22 3.02 -22.34
C PHE A 333 -8.00 4.42 -21.74
N TYR A 334 -9.00 4.96 -21.05
CA TYR A 334 -8.80 6.05 -20.11
C TYR A 334 -8.21 5.47 -18.82
N SER A 335 -7.07 5.98 -18.39
CA SER A 335 -6.40 5.49 -17.18
C SER A 335 -6.44 6.53 -16.08
N GLY A 336 -6.68 6.07 -14.86
CA GLY A 336 -6.68 6.92 -13.68
C GLY A 336 -6.32 6.18 -12.40
N LEU A 337 -6.23 6.94 -11.31
CA LEU A 337 -5.72 6.50 -10.04
C LEU A 337 -6.78 6.67 -8.95
N ILE A 338 -7.06 5.58 -8.25
CA ILE A 338 -7.80 5.60 -7.00
C ILE A 338 -6.79 5.75 -5.87
N GLN A 339 -6.94 6.78 -5.05
CA GLN A 339 -6.07 7.08 -3.92
C GLN A 339 -6.82 6.77 -2.63
N LEU A 340 -6.22 5.97 -1.76
CA LEU A 340 -6.80 5.69 -0.44
C LEU A 340 -6.00 6.41 0.62
N THR A 341 -6.72 7.08 1.51
CA THR A 341 -6.14 7.88 2.58
C THR A 341 -6.78 7.50 3.90
N ARG A 342 -5.97 7.29 4.93
CA ARG A 342 -6.42 7.02 6.29
C ARG A 342 -6.64 8.34 7.01
N ARG A 343 -7.78 8.50 7.65
CA ARG A 343 -8.05 9.57 8.59
C ARG A 343 -8.30 8.99 9.98
N TYR A 344 -7.57 9.50 10.98
CA TYR A 344 -7.68 9.02 12.34
C TYR A 344 -7.45 10.15 13.35
N VAL A 345 -8.08 10.02 14.51
CA VAL A 345 -7.93 10.97 15.62
C VAL A 345 -6.70 10.59 16.43
N MET A 346 -5.74 11.50 16.56
CA MET A 346 -4.68 11.34 17.55
C MET A 346 -5.11 11.96 18.88
N THR A 347 -4.97 11.21 19.97
CA THR A 347 -4.95 11.81 21.30
C THR A 347 -3.56 12.39 21.50
N PRO A 348 -3.40 13.71 21.70
CA PRO A 348 -2.09 14.30 21.84
C PRO A 348 -1.39 13.73 23.08
N THR A 349 -0.21 13.16 22.88
CA THR A 349 0.68 12.81 23.98
C THR A 349 1.19 14.12 24.55
N VAL A 350 0.61 14.59 25.66
CA VAL A 350 1.14 15.76 26.36
C VAL A 350 2.61 15.49 26.69
N ARG A 351 3.51 16.20 26.00
CA ARG A 351 4.93 16.28 26.34
C ARG A 351 4.98 17.00 27.68
N ALA A 352 5.21 16.24 28.77
CA ALA A 352 5.51 16.85 30.05
C ALA A 352 6.75 17.73 29.86
N LYS A 353 6.59 19.05 30.05
CA LYS A 353 7.74 19.96 30.18
C LYS A 353 8.62 19.40 31.30
N LYS A 354 9.91 19.18 31.02
CA LYS A 354 10.93 18.94 32.04
C LYS A 354 10.84 20.09 33.06
N VAL A 355 10.32 19.82 34.26
CA VAL A 355 10.56 20.69 35.41
C VAL A 355 11.97 20.34 35.88
N GLN A 356 12.92 21.20 35.55
CA GLN A 356 14.25 21.18 36.13
C GLN A 356 14.14 21.47 37.63
N GLY A 357 15.01 20.79 38.39
CA GLY A 357 14.84 20.53 39.80
C GLY A 357 14.75 21.75 40.71
N SER A 358 14.10 21.53 41.85
CA SER A 358 14.53 22.13 43.10
C SER A 358 14.49 21.09 44.21
N VAL A 359 15.58 21.10 44.96
CA VAL A 359 15.93 20.22 46.06
C VAL A 359 14.95 20.40 47.22
N PHE A 360 14.38 19.30 47.73
CA PHE A 360 13.68 19.32 49.01
C PHE A 360 14.70 19.14 50.15
N THR A 361 14.98 20.19 50.90
CA THR A 361 15.50 20.12 52.27
C THR A 361 14.37 20.43 53.25
N GLN A 362 14.18 19.55 54.22
CA GLN A 362 13.25 19.70 55.35
C GLN A 362 13.52 20.97 56.17
N GLY A 363 12.45 21.64 56.62
CA GLY A 363 12.51 22.71 57.62
C GLY A 363 11.12 23.29 57.91
N GLN A 364 10.81 23.49 59.19
CA GLN A 364 9.49 23.72 59.78
C GLN A 364 8.86 25.12 59.54
N ASN A 365 7.54 25.15 59.82
CA ASN A 365 6.71 26.21 60.41
C ASN A 365 5.82 27.16 59.55
N LEU A 366 4.52 26.94 59.77
CA LEU A 366 3.35 27.84 59.90
C LEU A 366 3.56 29.35 59.77
N GLY A 367 2.69 29.98 58.97
CA GLY A 367 2.33 31.39 59.11
C GLY A 367 1.69 32.04 57.88
N GLN A 368 0.36 32.12 57.89
CA GLN A 368 -0.50 33.17 57.30
C GLN A 368 -0.28 33.66 55.85
N GLY A 369 -1.23 33.26 55.00
CA GLY A 369 -2.11 34.16 54.25
C GLY A 369 -1.50 35.10 53.22
N GLN A 370 -1.77 34.84 51.94
CA GLN A 370 -2.44 35.79 51.05
C GLN A 370 -2.70 35.22 49.65
N SER A 371 -3.88 35.57 49.16
CA SER A 371 -4.31 35.66 47.76
C SER A 371 -4.66 34.37 47.00
N LEU A 372 -5.97 34.26 46.75
CA LEU A 372 -6.56 33.48 45.66
C LEU A 372 -5.95 33.92 44.33
N GLY A 373 -5.03 33.11 43.79
CA GLY A 373 -4.71 33.11 42.37
C GLY A 373 -5.82 32.37 41.63
N GLN A 374 -6.54 33.12 40.80
CA GLN A 374 -7.54 32.64 39.85
C GLN A 374 -7.10 31.34 39.17
N GLY A 375 -7.98 30.34 39.20
CA GLY A 375 -7.85 29.17 38.36
C GLY A 375 -7.82 29.61 36.90
N ASP A 376 -6.75 29.25 36.19
CA ASP A 376 -6.76 29.19 34.74
C ASP A 376 -7.75 28.08 34.31
N GLU A 377 -9.05 28.42 34.31
CA GLU A 377 -10.14 27.63 33.74
C GLU A 377 -10.12 27.63 32.20
N ASN A 378 -8.93 27.55 31.60
CA ASN A 378 -8.81 27.51 30.14
C ASN A 378 -7.86 26.42 29.63
N GLN A 379 -7.81 25.28 30.33
CA GLN A 379 -7.43 24.03 29.67
C GLN A 379 -8.62 23.55 28.85
N GLN A 380 -8.74 24.08 27.63
CA GLN A 380 -9.54 23.46 26.59
C GLN A 380 -9.18 21.96 26.54
N PRO A 381 -10.17 21.05 26.50
CA PRO A 381 -9.88 19.63 26.36
C PRO A 381 -8.96 19.45 25.15
N PRO A 382 -7.92 18.59 25.24
CA PRO A 382 -6.95 18.42 24.17
C PRO A 382 -7.67 18.24 22.85
N GLN A 383 -7.54 19.24 21.96
CA GLN A 383 -8.28 19.27 20.71
C GLN A 383 -7.87 18.03 19.93
N LYS A 384 -8.86 17.20 19.59
CA LYS A 384 -8.66 15.98 18.80
C LYS A 384 -8.17 16.39 17.41
N GLU A 385 -6.86 16.40 17.22
CA GLU A 385 -6.25 16.66 15.92
C GLU A 385 -6.49 15.44 15.01
N TRP A 386 -7.16 15.69 13.90
CA TRP A 386 -7.31 14.72 12.83
C TRP A 386 -6.03 14.67 12.02
N LYS A 387 -5.43 13.49 11.89
CA LYS A 387 -4.33 13.24 10.96
C LYS A 387 -4.81 12.49 9.75
N GLN A 388 -4.10 12.72 8.65
CA GLN A 388 -4.40 12.13 7.36
C GLN A 388 -3.11 11.55 6.76
N ASP A 389 -3.12 10.24 6.50
CA ASP A 389 -1.97 9.49 5.97
C ASP A 389 -2.36 8.78 4.67
N LYS A 390 -1.59 8.96 3.60
CA LYS A 390 -1.82 8.24 2.34
C LYS A 390 -1.49 6.75 2.50
N LEU A 391 -2.46 5.88 2.22
CA LEU A 391 -2.31 4.42 2.34
C LEU A 391 -1.74 3.81 1.07
N CYS A 392 -2.46 3.95 -0.06
CA CYS A 392 -2.03 3.38 -1.33
C CYS A 392 -2.65 4.11 -2.52
N THR A 393 -2.19 3.76 -3.71
CA THR A 393 -2.74 4.25 -4.98
C THR A 393 -2.84 3.08 -5.93
N ILE A 394 -4.01 2.91 -6.55
CA ILE A 394 -4.33 1.79 -7.44
C ILE A 394 -4.76 2.37 -8.78
N GLN A 395 -4.11 1.91 -9.85
CA GLN A 395 -4.46 2.33 -11.20
C GLN A 395 -5.59 1.48 -11.76
N ILE A 396 -6.59 2.13 -12.35
CA ILE A 396 -7.69 1.47 -13.07
C ILE A 396 -7.78 1.97 -14.51
N ASN A 397 -8.35 1.16 -15.38
CA ASN A 397 -8.50 1.46 -16.81
C ASN A 397 -9.96 1.33 -17.24
N ILE A 398 -10.51 2.37 -17.86
CA ILE A 398 -11.86 2.40 -18.40
C ILE A 398 -11.78 2.38 -19.93
N PRO A 399 -12.44 1.45 -20.63
CA PRO A 399 -12.47 1.39 -22.10
C PRO A 399 -13.13 2.61 -22.75
N LYS A 400 -12.64 2.99 -23.93
CA LYS A 400 -13.17 4.10 -24.73
C LYS A 400 -14.21 3.59 -25.72
N PHE A 401 -15.44 3.41 -25.28
CA PHE A 401 -16.43 2.75 -26.13
C PHE A 401 -16.90 3.56 -27.35
N HIS A 402 -16.68 4.86 -27.44
CA HIS A 402 -17.04 5.68 -28.60
C HIS A 402 -16.06 6.85 -28.77
N ILE A 403 -14.98 6.64 -29.54
CA ILE A 403 -14.40 7.75 -30.31
C ILE A 403 -14.99 7.59 -31.69
N GLU A 404 -16.07 8.32 -31.98
CA GLU A 404 -16.50 8.49 -33.37
C GLU A 404 -15.25 8.90 -34.16
N PRO A 405 -14.89 8.20 -35.25
CA PRO A 405 -13.79 8.64 -36.09
C PRO A 405 -14.06 10.10 -36.44
N ASN A 406 -13.09 10.99 -36.15
CA ASN A 406 -13.22 12.43 -36.37
C ASN A 406 -14.01 12.65 -37.66
N THR A 407 -15.16 13.33 -37.56
CA THR A 407 -15.98 13.65 -38.73
C THR A 407 -15.05 14.23 -39.78
N GLU A 408 -14.99 13.61 -40.96
CA GLU A 408 -14.08 14.07 -42.01
C GLU A 408 -14.25 15.58 -42.15
N PRO A 409 -13.17 16.37 -42.11
CA PRO A 409 -13.30 17.81 -42.19
C PRO A 409 -14.09 18.15 -43.45
N LYS A 410 -15.28 18.74 -43.28
CA LYS A 410 -16.12 19.21 -44.39
C LYS A 410 -15.28 20.19 -45.21
N LYS A 411 -14.68 19.70 -46.29
CA LYS A 411 -13.93 20.53 -47.23
C LYS A 411 -14.92 21.54 -47.80
N ALA A 412 -14.61 22.83 -47.70
CA ALA A 412 -15.41 23.87 -48.30
C ALA A 412 -15.68 23.52 -49.78
N PRO A 413 -16.93 23.62 -50.27
CA PRO A 413 -17.23 23.37 -51.68
C PRO A 413 -16.36 24.30 -52.52
N VAL A 414 -15.52 23.70 -53.36
CA VAL A 414 -14.53 24.46 -54.13
C VAL A 414 -15.22 25.01 -55.37
N SER A 415 -15.73 26.23 -55.29
CA SER A 415 -16.20 26.99 -56.44
C SER A 415 -14.98 27.49 -57.23
N LEU A 416 -14.76 26.92 -58.41
CA LEU A 416 -13.74 27.40 -59.36
C LEU A 416 -14.30 28.62 -60.10
N ASN A 417 -13.98 29.84 -59.67
CA ASN A 417 -14.34 31.06 -60.37
C ASN A 417 -13.43 31.32 -61.58
N HIS A 418 -13.38 30.39 -62.54
CA HIS A 418 -12.62 30.53 -63.79
C HIS A 418 -13.47 30.15 -65.00
N ASN A 419 -14.55 30.89 -65.24
CA ASN A 419 -15.41 30.78 -66.44
C ASN A 419 -14.90 31.61 -67.64
N ASN A 420 -13.65 32.10 -67.64
CA ASN A 420 -13.14 33.00 -68.70
C ASN A 420 -12.11 32.37 -69.63
N GLY A 421 -12.06 31.04 -69.74
CA GLY A 421 -11.14 30.34 -70.64
C GLY A 421 -11.79 29.16 -71.37
N PRO A 422 -11.16 28.66 -72.45
CA PRO A 422 -11.67 27.56 -73.28
C PRO A 422 -11.73 26.20 -72.56
N VAL A 423 -11.08 26.07 -71.41
CA VAL A 423 -11.16 24.90 -70.52
C VAL A 423 -11.98 25.30 -69.28
N ASP A 424 -13.30 25.15 -69.41
CA ASP A 424 -14.29 25.45 -68.37
C ASP A 424 -14.72 24.18 -67.59
N ASN A 425 -15.47 24.37 -66.50
CA ASN A 425 -15.95 23.25 -65.68
C ASN A 425 -16.86 22.31 -66.50
N ASP A 426 -17.59 22.83 -67.47
CA ASP A 426 -18.49 22.04 -68.33
C ASP A 426 -17.71 21.13 -69.27
N LEU A 427 -16.62 21.62 -69.88
CA LEU A 427 -15.70 20.79 -70.66
C LEU A 427 -15.07 19.71 -69.77
N LEU A 428 -14.59 20.06 -68.58
CA LEU A 428 -14.00 19.07 -67.66
C LEU A 428 -14.99 18.02 -67.20
N MET A 429 -16.26 18.39 -66.99
CA MET A 429 -17.33 17.45 -66.64
C MET A 429 -17.67 16.54 -67.82
N SER A 430 -17.76 17.08 -69.05
CA SER A 430 -17.99 16.29 -70.26
C SER A 430 -16.86 15.29 -70.53
N LEU A 431 -15.60 15.71 -70.34
CA LEU A 431 -14.43 14.85 -70.43
C LEU A 431 -14.42 13.78 -69.32
N ALA A 432 -14.80 14.13 -68.10
CA ALA A 432 -14.88 13.16 -67.00
C ALA A 432 -15.92 12.06 -67.24
N VAL A 433 -16.99 12.36 -67.98
CA VAL A 433 -17.99 11.37 -68.42
C VAL A 433 -17.46 10.51 -69.57
N ALA A 434 -16.75 11.11 -70.52
CA ALA A 434 -16.28 10.44 -71.73
C ALA A 434 -14.98 9.63 -71.52
N LEU A 435 -14.20 9.94 -70.49
CA LEU A 435 -12.99 9.21 -70.12
C LEU A 435 -13.35 7.84 -69.54
N GLY A 436 -12.77 6.78 -70.10
CA GLY A 436 -12.82 5.40 -69.60
C GLY A 436 -11.71 5.11 -68.60
N ASP A 437 -11.25 3.86 -68.53
CA ASP A 437 -10.19 3.38 -67.63
C ASP A 437 -8.82 4.02 -67.87
N GLU A 438 -8.63 4.64 -69.03
CA GLU A 438 -7.40 5.33 -69.46
C GLU A 438 -7.14 6.64 -68.71
N TRP A 439 -8.10 7.14 -67.92
CA TRP A 439 -7.97 8.40 -67.18
C TRP A 439 -6.75 8.45 -66.24
N LYS A 440 -6.31 7.30 -65.72
CA LYS A 440 -5.10 7.18 -64.88
C LYS A 440 -3.82 7.44 -65.68
N ARG A 441 -3.81 7.03 -66.95
CA ARG A 441 -2.70 7.25 -67.89
C ARG A 441 -2.67 8.71 -68.32
N VAL A 442 -3.84 9.28 -68.63
CA VAL A 442 -3.99 10.72 -68.91
C VAL A 442 -3.51 11.57 -67.72
N ALA A 443 -3.86 11.19 -66.48
CA ALA A 443 -3.41 11.88 -65.27
C ALA A 443 -1.88 11.91 -65.13
N HIS A 444 -1.20 10.83 -65.52
CA HIS A 444 0.26 10.75 -65.53
C HIS A 444 0.86 11.74 -66.53
N TYR A 445 0.34 11.81 -67.76
CA TYR A 445 0.81 12.75 -68.79
C TYR A 445 0.47 14.22 -68.48
N LEU A 446 -0.61 14.46 -67.72
CA LEU A 446 -0.93 15.78 -67.17
C LEU A 446 -0.01 16.18 -66.00
N GLY A 447 0.85 15.29 -65.51
CA GLY A 447 1.76 15.58 -64.40
C GLY A 447 1.11 15.52 -63.01
N VAL A 448 -0.05 14.87 -62.88
CA VAL A 448 -0.67 14.63 -61.57
C VAL A 448 0.13 13.56 -60.83
N HIS A 449 0.77 13.96 -59.73
CA HIS A 449 1.67 13.07 -58.98
C HIS A 449 0.97 11.81 -58.48
N ARG A 450 1.65 10.65 -58.54
CA ARG A 450 1.08 9.33 -58.17
C ARG A 450 0.44 9.31 -56.78
N VAL A 451 1.04 9.99 -55.81
CA VAL A 451 0.51 10.12 -54.44
C VAL A 451 -0.85 10.82 -54.42
N ARG A 452 -1.03 11.84 -55.26
CA ARG A 452 -2.28 12.59 -55.38
C ARG A 452 -3.36 11.76 -56.08
N LEU A 453 -2.97 11.00 -57.10
CA LEU A 453 -3.87 10.07 -57.80
C LEU A 453 -4.38 8.96 -56.87
N GLN A 454 -3.51 8.38 -56.04
CA GLN A 454 -3.88 7.38 -55.02
C GLN A 454 -4.83 7.97 -53.97
N ALA A 455 -4.64 9.23 -53.56
CA ALA A 455 -5.55 9.91 -52.65
C ALA A 455 -6.93 10.16 -53.26
N ILE A 456 -7.02 10.48 -54.56
CA ILE A 456 -8.29 10.63 -55.28
C ILE A 456 -9.01 9.26 -55.38
N MET A 457 -8.27 8.19 -55.68
CA MET A 457 -8.82 6.83 -55.76
C MET A 457 -9.36 6.33 -54.40
N ARG A 458 -8.65 6.60 -53.30
CA ARG A 458 -9.09 6.21 -51.96
C ARG A 458 -10.44 6.83 -51.58
N ASN A 459 -10.71 8.05 -52.02
CA ASN A 459 -11.99 8.73 -51.75
C ASN A 459 -13.18 8.11 -52.50
N VAL A 460 -12.94 7.37 -53.58
CA VAL A 460 -13.97 6.59 -54.31
C VAL A 460 -14.22 5.24 -53.66
N THR A 461 -13.18 4.60 -53.09
CA THR A 461 -13.31 3.28 -52.47
C THR A 461 -13.98 3.33 -51.09
N VAL A 462 -13.92 4.48 -50.40
CA VAL A 462 -14.37 4.64 -49.00
C VAL A 462 -15.70 5.41 -48.87
N GLY A 463 -16.15 6.13 -49.90
CA GLY A 463 -17.39 6.94 -49.84
C GLY A 463 -18.29 6.76 -51.07
N GLU A 464 -19.54 7.23 -50.99
CA GLU A 464 -20.61 7.15 -52.02
C GLU A 464 -20.30 7.85 -53.37
N ARG A 465 -19.04 8.14 -53.69
CA ARG A 465 -18.64 8.89 -54.89
C ARG A 465 -18.43 7.98 -56.09
N SER A 466 -18.89 8.43 -57.25
CA SER A 466 -18.77 7.67 -58.50
C SER A 466 -17.35 7.79 -59.08
N GLU A 467 -16.97 6.84 -59.94
CA GLU A 467 -15.73 6.93 -60.71
C GLU A 467 -15.67 8.20 -61.59
N ARG A 468 -16.83 8.69 -62.03
CA ARG A 468 -16.97 9.99 -62.71
C ARG A 468 -16.40 11.14 -61.87
N ASP A 469 -16.68 11.13 -60.55
CA ASP A 469 -16.25 12.20 -59.65
C ASP A 469 -14.73 12.18 -59.45
N ALA A 470 -14.11 11.00 -59.45
CA ALA A 470 -12.65 10.88 -59.43
C ALA A 470 -12.00 11.38 -60.72
N LYS A 471 -12.59 11.08 -61.89
CA LYS A 471 -12.13 11.59 -63.18
C LYS A 471 -12.19 13.12 -63.21
N TYR A 472 -13.28 13.70 -62.72
CA TYR A 472 -13.45 15.14 -62.59
C TYR A 472 -12.47 15.76 -61.58
N ASP A 473 -12.33 15.17 -60.38
CA ASP A 473 -11.41 15.65 -59.34
C ASP A 473 -9.94 15.61 -59.81
N MET A 474 -9.58 14.63 -60.64
CA MET A 474 -8.26 14.55 -61.27
C MET A 474 -8.02 15.70 -62.24
N LEU A 475 -8.96 15.96 -63.16
CA LEU A 475 -8.87 17.06 -64.12
C LEU A 475 -8.84 18.42 -63.43
N VAL A 476 -9.65 18.61 -62.39
CA VAL A 476 -9.65 19.82 -61.55
C VAL A 476 -8.34 19.97 -60.77
N THR A 477 -7.79 18.87 -60.25
CA THR A 477 -6.51 18.88 -59.54
C THR A 477 -5.37 19.31 -60.47
N TRP A 478 -5.37 18.83 -61.71
CA TRP A 478 -4.44 19.29 -62.73
C TRP A 478 -4.65 20.78 -63.06
N LEU A 479 -5.89 21.20 -63.34
CA LEU A 479 -6.20 22.59 -63.70
C LEU A 479 -5.75 23.59 -62.61
N LYS A 480 -5.88 23.22 -61.34
CA LYS A 480 -5.42 24.00 -60.18
C LYS A 480 -3.90 24.07 -60.06
N GLY A 481 -3.19 23.00 -60.43
CA GLY A 481 -1.73 22.92 -60.39
C GLY A 481 -1.05 23.48 -61.63
N ALA A 482 -1.77 23.64 -62.74
CA ALA A 482 -1.22 24.15 -64.00
C ALA A 482 -0.81 25.63 -63.87
N ALA A 483 0.37 25.96 -64.38
CA ALA A 483 0.86 27.34 -64.42
C ALA A 483 -0.10 28.24 -65.23
N LYS A 484 -0.32 29.47 -64.79
CA LYS A 484 -1.23 30.42 -65.47
C LYS A 484 -0.82 30.73 -66.93
N ALA A 485 0.46 30.63 -67.24
CA ALA A 485 1.03 30.86 -68.57
C ALA A 485 1.05 29.61 -69.47
N LEU A 486 0.65 28.44 -68.96
CA LEU A 486 0.59 27.22 -69.73
C LEU A 486 -0.60 27.28 -70.70
N ASP A 487 -0.39 26.89 -71.96
CA ASP A 487 -1.50 26.64 -72.88
C ASP A 487 -2.24 25.37 -72.44
N LYS A 488 -3.31 25.58 -71.68
CA LYS A 488 -4.14 24.52 -71.09
C LYS A 488 -4.80 23.66 -72.15
N VAL A 489 -5.12 24.22 -73.33
CA VAL A 489 -5.77 23.47 -74.42
C VAL A 489 -4.78 22.51 -75.05
N SER A 490 -3.57 23.00 -75.38
CA SER A 490 -2.52 22.17 -75.97
C SER A 490 -1.97 21.13 -75.00
N ALA A 491 -1.85 21.46 -73.71
CA ALA A 491 -1.41 20.53 -72.69
C ALA A 491 -2.43 19.39 -72.46
N LEU A 492 -3.72 19.74 -72.40
CA LEU A 492 -4.79 18.75 -72.23
C LEU A 492 -4.96 17.87 -73.48
N SER A 493 -4.96 18.46 -74.67
CA SER A 493 -5.09 17.70 -75.92
C SER A 493 -3.89 16.78 -76.15
N SER A 494 -2.68 17.21 -75.81
CA SER A 494 -1.48 16.36 -75.88
C SER A 494 -1.58 15.18 -74.91
N ALA A 495 -2.01 15.41 -73.66
CA ALA A 495 -2.17 14.33 -72.69
C ALA A 495 -3.27 13.33 -73.07
N LEU A 496 -4.34 13.78 -73.72
CA LEU A 496 -5.39 12.92 -74.26
C LEU A 496 -4.90 12.09 -75.44
N LYS A 497 -4.07 12.67 -76.33
CA LYS A 497 -3.40 11.94 -77.43
C LYS A 497 -2.46 10.84 -76.90
N TYR A 498 -1.66 11.14 -75.87
CA TYR A 498 -0.81 10.13 -75.23
C TYR A 498 -1.61 9.10 -74.39
N GLY A 499 -2.87 9.40 -74.08
CA GLY A 499 -3.82 8.50 -73.46
C GLY A 499 -4.64 7.66 -74.45
N ASP A 500 -4.29 7.65 -75.74
CA ASP A 500 -4.98 6.95 -76.83
C ASP A 500 -6.42 7.46 -77.12
N ARG A 501 -6.77 8.69 -76.69
CA ARG A 501 -8.08 9.33 -76.89
C ARG A 501 -7.99 10.54 -77.81
N TYR A 502 -7.77 10.27 -79.10
CA TYR A 502 -7.69 11.29 -80.14
C TYR A 502 -9.02 12.02 -80.37
N ASP A 503 -10.14 11.31 -80.19
CA ASP A 503 -11.51 11.81 -80.24
C ASP A 503 -11.75 12.95 -79.23
N LEU A 504 -11.31 12.75 -77.98
CA LEU A 504 -11.44 13.74 -76.93
C LEU A 504 -10.46 14.90 -77.11
N ALA A 505 -9.28 14.64 -77.66
CA ALA A 505 -8.31 15.68 -77.98
C ALA A 505 -8.84 16.62 -79.08
N GLU A 506 -9.56 16.09 -80.07
CA GLU A 506 -10.24 16.85 -81.11
C GLU A 506 -11.41 17.67 -80.55
N ALA A 507 -12.24 17.07 -79.67
CA ALA A 507 -13.33 17.78 -78.99
C ALA A 507 -12.84 18.99 -78.16
N VAL A 508 -11.65 18.89 -77.53
CA VAL A 508 -11.02 20.02 -76.82
C VAL A 508 -10.56 21.11 -77.78
N HIS A 509 -10.07 20.77 -78.98
CA HIS A 509 -9.68 21.73 -79.99
C HIS A 509 -10.88 22.41 -80.66
N ASP A 510 -11.95 21.67 -80.95
CA ASP A 510 -13.20 22.20 -81.49
C ASP A 510 -13.83 23.19 -80.50
N ARG A 511 -13.88 22.83 -79.21
CA ARG A 511 -14.37 23.74 -78.16
C ARG A 511 -13.55 25.03 -78.05
N ASN A 512 -12.23 24.94 -78.25
CA ASN A 512 -11.36 26.11 -78.30
C ASN A 512 -11.57 26.96 -79.56
N ARG A 513 -11.86 26.35 -80.72
CA ARG A 513 -12.22 27.06 -81.96
C ARG A 513 -13.54 27.82 -81.77
N ASP A 514 -14.56 27.16 -81.24
CA ASP A 514 -15.86 27.78 -80.95
C ASP A 514 -15.73 28.95 -79.97
N PHE A 515 -14.87 28.82 -78.95
CA PHE A 515 -14.58 29.89 -77.99
C PHE A 515 -13.89 31.09 -78.65
N ILE A 516 -12.94 30.86 -79.56
CA ILE A 516 -12.25 31.92 -80.32
C ILE A 516 -13.22 32.62 -81.28
N GLU A 517 -14.10 31.87 -81.94
CA GLU A 517 -15.12 32.42 -82.84
C GLU A 517 -16.16 33.25 -82.08
N LEU A 518 -16.64 32.77 -80.93
CA LEU A 518 -17.54 33.51 -80.05
C LEU A 518 -16.90 34.82 -79.57
N LYS A 519 -15.62 34.79 -79.21
CA LYS A 519 -14.89 35.98 -78.76
C LYS A 519 -14.62 36.97 -79.90
N ARG A 520 -14.36 36.48 -81.12
CA ARG A 520 -14.25 37.32 -82.33
C ARG A 520 -15.60 37.96 -82.70
N GLY A 521 -16.69 37.21 -82.61
CA GLY A 521 -18.05 37.71 -82.84
C GLY A 521 -18.47 38.79 -81.85
N GLN A 522 -18.08 38.67 -80.57
CA GLN A 522 -18.30 39.68 -79.55
C GLN A 522 -17.46 40.95 -79.77
N LEU A 523 -16.22 40.83 -80.27
CA LEU A 523 -15.37 41.96 -80.64
C LEU A 523 -15.88 42.72 -81.87
N THR A 524 -16.50 42.02 -82.84
CA THR A 524 -17.14 42.66 -84.01
C THR A 524 -18.51 43.27 -83.71
N ALA A 525 -19.16 42.90 -82.60
CA ALA A 525 -20.43 43.47 -82.16
C ALA A 525 -20.27 44.62 -81.15
N ALA A 526 -19.06 44.80 -80.61
CA ALA A 526 -18.70 45.86 -79.66
C ALA A 526 -17.94 47.05 -80.29
N ASN A 527 -17.55 46.91 -81.57
CA ASN A 527 -17.17 48.00 -82.47
C ASN A 527 -18.35 48.30 -83.40
#